data_AF-A0A4Q5RM21-F1
#
_entry.id   AF-A0A4Q5RM21-F1
#
_cell.length_a   1.000
_cell.length_b   1.000
_cell.length_c   1.000
_cell.angle_alpha   90.00
_cell.angle_beta   90.00
_cell.angle_gamma   90.00
#
_symmetry.space_group_name_H-M   'P 1'
#
loop_
_entity.id
_entity.type
_entity.pdbx_description
1 polymer ?
#
loop_
_entity_poly.entity_id
_entity_poly.type
_entity_poly.pdbx_seq_one_letter_code
_entity_poly.pdbx_strand_id
1 'polypeptide(L)'
;MFQEILSIVSTYSILIAAVLGVIRFRVIQESYYPLIYICWAALVAEIVASIVQKSSGTLWPSNVYVLIEGLLFTWQFRKWGSFQHRPWLFYLIQAAITILWIIDSFFIHTIDELSSIYRISFSVLLVILAIDHINKLIVHERRSFITNAKFLLCIGVIFFFSYKFTLETFYLYALQGSQNFEFVISIFAIQKYVNLFANLLYAYVVLWIPRKKIFLQPLR
;
A
#
# COMPACT_ATOMS: atom_id res chain seq x y z
N MET A 1 -1.12 24.57 -14.28
CA MET A 1 -2.50 24.13 -14.56
C MET A 1 -2.64 22.62 -14.82
N PHE A 2 -2.26 22.05 -15.98
CA PHE A 2 -2.47 20.61 -16.25
C PHE A 2 -1.78 19.68 -15.22
N GLN A 3 -0.53 19.97 -14.87
CA GLN A 3 0.24 19.21 -13.88
C GLN A 3 -0.31 19.27 -12.45
N GLU A 4 -1.04 20.35 -12.12
CA GLU A 4 -1.68 20.53 -10.80
C GLU A 4 -2.99 19.76 -10.75
N ILE A 5 -3.81 19.86 -11.81
CA ILE A 5 -5.05 19.08 -11.95
C ILE A 5 -4.74 17.58 -11.87
N LEU A 6 -3.71 17.12 -12.61
CA LEU A 6 -3.29 15.73 -12.56
C LEU A 6 -2.85 15.30 -11.15
N SER A 7 -2.16 16.18 -10.41
CA SER A 7 -1.75 15.89 -9.03
C SER A 7 -2.96 15.71 -8.12
N ILE A 8 -3.94 16.61 -8.20
CA ILE A 8 -5.16 16.55 -7.39
C ILE A 8 -5.96 15.30 -7.74
N VAL A 9 -6.17 15.02 -9.02
CA VAL A 9 -6.89 13.83 -9.49
C VAL A 9 -6.19 12.55 -9.03
N SER A 10 -4.88 12.49 -9.14
CA SER A 10 -4.08 11.35 -8.67
C SER A 10 -4.26 11.11 -7.17
N THR A 11 -4.06 12.15 -6.35
CA THR A 11 -4.19 12.08 -4.89
C THR A 11 -5.58 11.62 -4.44
N TYR A 12 -6.65 12.18 -5.00
CA TYR A 12 -8.02 11.88 -4.57
C TYR A 12 -8.69 10.72 -5.31
N SER A 13 -8.02 10.10 -6.30
CA SER A 13 -8.56 8.93 -7.01
C SER A 13 -8.81 7.73 -6.09
N ILE A 14 -8.10 7.63 -4.96
CA ILE A 14 -8.34 6.60 -3.94
C ILE A 14 -9.75 6.66 -3.34
N LEU A 15 -10.40 7.83 -3.39
CA LEU A 15 -11.79 8.02 -2.94
C LEU A 15 -12.74 7.02 -3.62
N ILE A 16 -12.50 6.70 -4.90
CA ILE A 16 -13.33 5.76 -5.66
C ILE A 16 -13.27 4.37 -4.99
N ALA A 17 -12.07 3.88 -4.68
CA ALA A 17 -11.89 2.59 -4.00
C ALA A 17 -12.49 2.61 -2.59
N ALA A 18 -12.31 3.69 -1.83
CA ALA A 18 -12.85 3.85 -0.48
C ALA A 18 -14.39 3.82 -0.46
N VAL A 19 -15.04 4.57 -1.35
CA VAL A 19 -16.50 4.62 -1.48
C VAL A 19 -17.07 3.28 -1.93
N LEU A 20 -16.49 2.66 -2.96
CA LEU A 20 -16.90 1.32 -3.41
C LEU A 20 -16.74 0.28 -2.29
N GLY A 21 -15.67 0.40 -1.50
CA GLY A 21 -15.43 -0.43 -0.32
C GLY A 21 -16.57 -0.33 0.69
N VAL A 22 -17.02 0.88 1.04
CA VAL A 22 -18.14 1.09 1.97
C VAL A 22 -19.45 0.55 1.43
N ILE A 23 -19.78 0.88 0.17
CA ILE A 23 -21.02 0.42 -0.46
C ILE A 23 -21.12 -1.11 -0.43
N ARG A 24 -19.99 -1.79 -0.64
CA ARG A 24 -19.94 -3.27 -0.67
C ARG A 24 -19.56 -3.90 0.67
N PHE A 25 -19.27 -3.13 1.72
CA PHE A 25 -18.67 -3.61 2.97
C PHE A 25 -19.43 -4.77 3.62
N ARG A 26 -20.77 -4.71 3.59
CA ARG A 26 -21.65 -5.74 4.17
C ARG A 26 -21.65 -7.04 3.37
N VAL A 27 -21.34 -6.97 2.07
CA VAL A 27 -21.51 -8.07 1.12
C VAL A 27 -20.19 -8.79 0.84
N ILE A 28 -19.04 -8.12 0.96
CA ILE A 28 -17.74 -8.70 0.64
C ILE A 28 -17.25 -9.72 1.67
N GLN A 29 -16.41 -10.66 1.22
CA GLN A 29 -15.71 -11.58 2.10
C GLN A 29 -14.77 -10.86 3.09
N GLU A 30 -14.81 -11.27 4.36
CA GLU A 30 -14.11 -10.62 5.48
C GLU A 30 -12.58 -10.67 5.37
N SER A 31 -12.05 -11.58 4.55
CA SER A 31 -10.63 -11.65 4.25
C SER A 31 -10.11 -10.40 3.52
N TYR A 32 -10.99 -9.54 2.98
CA TYR A 32 -10.63 -8.30 2.27
C TYR A 32 -10.90 -7.03 3.09
N TYR A 33 -11.31 -7.14 4.36
CA TYR A 33 -11.47 -5.96 5.23
C TYR A 33 -10.18 -5.12 5.38
N PRO A 34 -8.97 -5.72 5.50
CA PRO A 34 -7.74 -4.93 5.58
C PRO A 34 -7.54 -4.03 4.36
N LEU A 35 -7.84 -4.50 3.14
CA LEU A 35 -7.79 -3.68 1.93
C LEU A 35 -8.72 -2.46 1.99
N ILE A 36 -9.94 -2.62 2.50
CA ILE A 36 -10.85 -1.48 2.67
C ILE A 36 -10.26 -0.47 3.66
N TYR A 37 -9.71 -0.95 4.77
CA TYR A 37 -9.06 -0.07 5.74
C TYR A 37 -7.84 0.62 5.16
N ILE A 38 -7.07 -0.01 4.28
CA ILE A 38 -5.96 0.63 3.55
C ILE A 38 -6.50 1.77 2.70
N CYS A 39 -7.56 1.55 1.93
CA CYS A 39 -8.14 2.60 1.07
C CYS A 39 -8.63 3.81 1.89
N TRP A 40 -9.23 3.56 3.05
CA TRP A 40 -9.67 4.64 3.95
C TRP A 40 -8.52 5.32 4.66
N ALA A 41 -7.54 4.57 5.15
CA ALA A 41 -6.34 5.11 5.78
C ALA A 41 -5.58 6.00 4.79
N ALA A 42 -5.46 5.58 3.53
CA ALA A 42 -4.85 6.36 2.46
C ALA A 42 -5.62 7.67 2.21
N LEU A 43 -6.95 7.60 2.07
CA LEU A 43 -7.77 8.80 1.87
C LEU A 43 -7.64 9.80 3.04
N VAL A 44 -7.72 9.31 4.28
CA VAL A 44 -7.56 10.14 5.48
C VAL A 44 -6.16 10.72 5.55
N ALA A 45 -5.12 9.93 5.26
CA ALA A 45 -3.75 10.39 5.25
C ALA A 45 -3.51 11.48 4.21
N GLU A 46 -4.05 11.36 3.00
CA GLU A 46 -3.93 12.39 1.96
C GLU A 46 -4.61 13.70 2.38
N ILE A 47 -5.80 13.64 3.00
CA ILE A 47 -6.50 14.82 3.53
C ILE A 47 -5.67 15.47 4.64
N VAL A 48 -5.24 14.70 5.64
CA VAL A 48 -4.48 15.21 6.79
C VAL A 48 -3.12 15.76 6.34
N ALA A 49 -2.40 15.04 5.49
CA ALA A 49 -1.12 15.48 4.95
C ALA A 49 -1.28 16.77 4.13
N SER A 50 -2.33 16.90 3.31
CA SER A 50 -2.59 18.13 2.55
C SER A 50 -2.82 19.34 3.44
N ILE A 51 -3.55 19.17 4.56
CA ILE A 51 -3.81 20.24 5.52
C ILE A 51 -2.53 20.61 6.29
N VAL A 52 -1.82 19.61 6.81
CA VAL A 52 -0.63 19.80 7.64
C VAL A 52 0.52 20.37 6.81
N GLN A 53 0.79 19.85 5.61
CA GLN A 53 1.86 20.37 4.75
C GLN A 53 1.64 21.84 4.37
N LYS A 54 0.38 22.26 4.18
CA LYS A 54 0.05 23.67 3.93
C LYS A 54 0.26 24.57 5.15
N SER A 55 0.11 24.02 6.36
CA SER A 55 0.20 24.75 7.63
C SER A 55 1.64 24.84 8.15
N SER A 56 2.32 23.70 8.27
CA SER A 56 3.62 23.57 8.95
C SER A 56 4.74 23.08 8.04
N GLY A 57 4.43 22.60 6.83
CA GLY A 57 5.42 22.00 5.92
C GLY A 57 5.96 20.63 6.38
N THR A 58 5.45 20.08 7.49
CA THR A 58 5.95 18.85 8.11
C THR A 58 5.40 17.59 7.46
N LEU A 59 6.20 16.52 7.40
CA LEU A 59 5.81 15.24 6.77
C LEU A 59 5.37 14.15 7.76
N TRP A 60 5.24 14.47 9.05
CA TRP A 60 4.86 13.48 10.07
C TRP A 60 3.57 12.69 9.77
N PRO A 61 2.48 13.27 9.19
CA PRO A 61 1.28 12.48 8.90
C PRO A 61 1.54 11.42 7.85
N SER A 62 2.38 11.74 6.86
CA SER A 62 2.80 10.80 5.83
C SER A 62 3.66 9.68 6.42
N ASN A 63 4.52 9.97 7.39
CA ASN A 63 5.34 8.94 8.05
C ASN A 63 4.52 8.00 8.93
N VAL A 64 3.54 8.53 9.67
CA VAL A 64 2.59 7.72 10.43
C VAL A 64 1.74 6.85 9.49
N TYR A 65 1.33 7.39 8.34
CA TYR A 65 0.58 6.65 7.34
C TYR A 65 1.34 5.43 6.82
N VAL A 66 2.64 5.54 6.47
CA VAL A 66 3.40 4.38 5.96
C VAL A 66 3.54 3.28 7.02
N LEU A 67 3.56 3.62 8.32
CA LEU A 67 3.44 2.61 9.37
C LEU A 67 2.10 1.88 9.27
N ILE A 68 1.00 2.63 9.30
CA ILE A 68 -0.36 2.06 9.23
C ILE A 68 -0.53 1.19 7.98
N GLU A 69 -0.11 1.69 6.82
CA GLU A 69 -0.11 0.96 5.55
C GLU A 69 0.60 -0.38 5.68
N GLY A 70 1.76 -0.41 6.34
CA GLY A 70 2.51 -1.65 6.54
C GLY A 70 1.91 -2.64 7.49
N LEU A 71 1.33 -2.19 8.60
CA LEU A 71 0.61 -3.05 9.52
C LEU A 71 -0.63 -3.66 8.83
N LEU A 72 -1.33 -2.88 8.01
CA LEU A 72 -2.55 -3.32 7.31
C LEU A 72 -2.25 -4.27 6.15
N PHE A 73 -1.23 -4.03 5.32
CA PHE A 73 -0.89 -4.97 4.23
C PHE A 73 -0.39 -6.30 4.78
N THR A 74 0.47 -6.30 5.81
CA THR A 74 0.90 -7.55 6.43
C THR A 74 -0.28 -8.29 7.09
N TRP A 75 -1.27 -7.57 7.63
CA TRP A 75 -2.53 -8.17 8.08
C TRP A 75 -3.35 -8.75 6.93
N GLN A 76 -3.39 -8.09 5.76
CA GLN A 76 -4.03 -8.59 4.54
C GLN A 76 -3.43 -9.94 4.12
N PHE A 77 -2.10 -10.06 4.10
CA PHE A 77 -1.41 -11.32 3.78
C PHE A 77 -1.65 -12.42 4.83
N ARG A 78 -1.76 -12.05 6.12
CA ARG A 78 -2.17 -13.00 7.17
C ARG A 78 -3.56 -13.57 6.91
N LYS A 79 -4.54 -12.71 6.57
CA LYS A 79 -5.92 -13.14 6.26
C LYS A 79 -5.99 -14.04 5.03
N TRP A 80 -4.99 -14.01 4.16
CA TRP A 80 -4.89 -14.91 3.01
C TRP A 80 -4.02 -16.15 3.24
N GLY A 81 -3.56 -16.38 4.47
CA GLY A 81 -2.88 -17.61 4.84
C GLY A 81 -1.38 -17.62 4.57
N SER A 82 -0.75 -16.49 4.22
CA SER A 82 0.71 -16.46 4.03
C SER A 82 1.48 -16.91 5.29
N PHE A 83 0.90 -16.72 6.48
CA PHE A 83 1.47 -17.12 7.77
C PHE A 83 0.78 -18.34 8.41
N GLN A 84 -0.02 -19.10 7.67
CA GLN A 84 -0.85 -20.17 8.24
C GLN A 84 -0.02 -21.26 8.96
N HIS A 85 1.13 -21.64 8.39
CA HIS A 85 2.01 -22.66 8.96
C HIS A 85 2.82 -22.18 10.17
N ARG A 86 3.06 -20.87 10.27
CA ARG A 86 3.92 -20.25 11.28
C ARG A 86 3.33 -18.91 11.73
N PRO A 87 2.27 -18.92 12.57
CA PRO A 87 1.58 -17.69 12.96
C PRO A 87 2.45 -16.75 13.80
N TRP A 88 3.49 -17.26 14.47
CA TRP A 88 4.44 -16.44 15.22
C TRP A 88 5.25 -15.49 14.32
N LEU A 89 5.52 -15.88 13.07
CA LEU A 89 6.23 -15.02 12.10
C LEU A 89 5.46 -13.75 11.80
N PHE A 90 4.13 -13.79 11.82
CA PHE A 90 3.32 -12.58 11.65
C PHE A 90 3.60 -11.57 12.77
N TYR A 91 3.60 -12.02 14.02
CA TYR A 91 3.86 -11.13 15.16
C TYR A 91 5.31 -10.64 15.18
N LEU A 92 6.27 -11.49 14.81
CA LEU A 92 7.67 -11.09 14.65
C LEU A 92 7.81 -9.98 13.59
N ILE A 93 7.20 -10.16 12.42
CA ILE A 93 7.26 -9.17 11.33
C ILE A 93 6.59 -7.86 11.73
N GLN A 94 5.40 -7.91 12.36
CA GLN A 94 4.71 -6.72 12.86
C GLN A 94 5.57 -5.95 13.87
N ALA A 95 6.20 -6.66 14.81
CA ALA A 95 7.11 -6.06 15.78
C ALA A 95 8.35 -5.47 15.09
N ALA A 96 8.97 -6.18 14.15
CA ALA A 96 10.15 -5.74 13.42
C ALA A 96 9.88 -4.47 12.59
N ILE A 97 8.76 -4.42 11.86
CA ILE A 97 8.34 -3.23 11.08
C ILE A 97 8.12 -2.04 12.01
N THR A 98 7.42 -2.24 13.14
CA THR A 98 7.13 -1.16 14.09
C THR A 98 8.41 -0.64 14.74
N ILE A 99 9.31 -1.53 15.17
CA ILE A 99 10.60 -1.15 15.76
C ILE A 99 11.45 -0.41 14.74
N LEU A 100 11.53 -0.90 13.50
CA LEU A 100 12.27 -0.24 12.43
C LEU A 100 11.73 1.17 12.15
N TRP A 101 10.41 1.34 12.14
CA TRP A 101 9.79 2.65 11.99
C TRP A 101 10.15 3.61 13.13
N ILE A 102 10.12 3.12 14.38
CA ILE A 102 10.51 3.91 15.56
C ILE A 102 11.98 4.33 15.45
N ILE A 103 12.87 3.41 15.09
CA ILE A 103 14.30 3.70 14.93
C ILE A 103 14.48 4.77 13.83
N ASP A 104 13.86 4.59 12.67
CA ASP A 104 14.04 5.50 11.54
C ASP A 104 13.44 6.89 11.81
N SER A 105 12.26 6.96 12.46
CA SER A 105 11.52 8.22 12.65
C SER A 105 11.98 9.06 13.85
N PHE A 106 12.68 8.46 14.82
CA PHE A 106 13.10 9.16 16.04
C PHE A 106 14.61 9.20 16.25
N PHE A 107 15.38 8.24 15.70
CA PHE A 107 16.82 8.15 15.94
C PHE A 107 17.66 8.45 14.71
N ILE A 108 17.19 8.10 13.50
CA ILE A 108 17.94 8.33 12.26
C ILE A 108 17.52 9.65 11.63
N HIS A 109 16.21 9.83 11.41
CA HIS A 109 15.61 11.03 10.85
C HIS A 109 14.74 11.72 11.89
N THR A 110 14.44 13.00 11.67
CA THR A 110 13.35 13.65 12.42
C THR A 110 12.00 13.20 11.86
N ILE A 111 10.97 13.17 12.70
CA ILE A 111 9.62 12.75 12.27
C ILE A 111 9.04 13.64 11.15
N ASP A 112 9.60 14.83 10.99
CA ASP A 112 9.22 15.81 9.97
C ASP A 112 9.90 15.58 8.61
N GLU A 113 10.94 14.75 8.58
CA GLU A 113 11.69 14.35 7.37
C GLU A 113 11.22 13.00 6.82
N LEU A 114 11.57 12.69 5.57
CA LEU A 114 11.16 11.44 4.94
C LEU A 114 11.90 10.23 5.53
N SER A 115 11.15 9.30 6.14
CA SER A 115 11.72 8.05 6.71
C SER A 115 12.05 7.01 5.62
N SER A 116 13.11 7.25 4.84
CA SER A 116 13.43 6.45 3.65
C SER A 116 13.92 5.03 3.95
N ILE A 117 14.63 4.79 5.05
CA ILE A 117 15.16 3.45 5.38
C ILE A 117 14.02 2.49 5.70
N TYR A 118 13.04 2.96 6.47
CA TYR A 118 11.83 2.22 6.77
C TYR A 118 11.05 1.92 5.49
N ARG A 119 10.83 2.94 4.65
CA ARG A 119 10.08 2.81 3.38
C ARG A 119 10.71 1.79 2.43
N ILE A 120 12.03 1.78 2.30
CA ILE A 120 12.78 0.80 1.49
C ILE A 120 12.56 -0.61 2.04
N SER A 121 12.85 -0.80 3.33
CA SER A 121 12.81 -2.10 3.97
C SER A 121 11.42 -2.72 3.93
N PHE A 122 10.40 -1.91 4.21
CA PHE A 122 9.01 -2.32 4.17
C PHE A 122 8.53 -2.60 2.73
N SER A 123 8.96 -1.82 1.74
CA SER A 123 8.63 -2.07 0.32
C SER A 123 9.13 -3.42 -0.14
N VAL A 124 10.38 -3.78 0.20
CA VAL A 124 10.98 -5.08 -0.13
C VAL A 124 10.17 -6.22 0.51
N LEU A 125 9.83 -6.08 1.79
CA LEU A 125 9.03 -7.07 2.50
C LEU A 125 7.68 -7.32 1.81
N LEU A 126 6.96 -6.26 1.44
CA LEU A 126 5.67 -6.41 0.77
C LEU A 126 5.78 -7.07 -0.60
N VAL A 127 6.81 -6.72 -1.38
CA VAL A 127 7.05 -7.35 -2.68
C VAL A 127 7.29 -8.85 -2.50
N ILE A 128 8.12 -9.25 -1.53
CA ILE A 128 8.36 -10.67 -1.22
C ILE A 128 7.07 -11.39 -0.82
N LEU A 129 6.27 -10.80 0.07
CA LEU A 129 4.99 -11.38 0.50
C LEU A 129 3.99 -11.51 -0.64
N ALA A 130 3.95 -10.52 -1.54
CA ALA A 130 3.09 -10.54 -2.72
C ALA A 130 3.52 -11.62 -3.72
N ILE A 131 4.81 -11.78 -3.97
CA ILE A 131 5.36 -12.83 -4.86
C ILE A 131 5.07 -14.22 -4.29
N ASP A 132 5.33 -14.45 -3.00
CA ASP A 132 4.99 -15.72 -2.33
C ASP A 132 3.48 -16.04 -2.46
N HIS A 133 2.63 -15.02 -2.28
CA HIS A 133 1.19 -15.22 -2.40
C HIS A 133 0.75 -15.51 -3.83
N ILE A 134 1.32 -14.84 -4.83
CA ILE A 134 1.08 -15.14 -6.25
C ILE A 134 1.50 -16.57 -6.58
N ASN A 135 2.68 -17.01 -6.13
CA ASN A 135 3.17 -18.38 -6.37
C ASN A 135 2.20 -19.43 -5.80
N LYS A 136 1.71 -19.22 -4.58
CA LYS A 136 0.68 -20.08 -3.98
C LYS A 136 -0.62 -20.07 -4.80
N LEU A 137 -1.03 -18.91 -5.29
CA LEU A 137 -2.27 -18.75 -6.07
C LEU A 137 -2.18 -19.44 -7.44
N ILE A 138 -1.04 -19.32 -8.13
CA ILE A 138 -0.79 -19.97 -9.43
C ILE A 138 -0.89 -21.50 -9.31
N VAL A 139 -0.41 -22.07 -8.21
CA VAL A 139 -0.45 -23.52 -7.99
C VAL A 139 -1.86 -24.03 -7.69
N HIS A 140 -2.69 -23.26 -6.99
CA HIS A 140 -3.98 -23.75 -6.46
C HIS A 140 -5.21 -23.29 -7.24
N GLU A 141 -5.15 -22.19 -7.98
CA GLU A 141 -6.32 -21.57 -8.62
C GLU A 141 -6.38 -21.89 -10.13
N ARG A 142 -7.54 -22.36 -10.62
CA ARG A 142 -7.78 -22.64 -12.05
C ARG A 142 -8.56 -21.53 -12.78
N ARG A 143 -8.97 -20.47 -12.08
CA ARG A 143 -9.72 -19.35 -12.65
C ARG A 143 -8.81 -18.39 -13.40
N SER A 144 -9.38 -17.59 -14.30
CA SER A 144 -8.68 -16.50 -14.96
C SER A 144 -8.06 -15.55 -13.94
N PHE A 145 -6.77 -15.29 -14.06
CA PHE A 145 -6.01 -14.45 -13.13
C PHE A 145 -6.49 -13.00 -13.11
N ILE A 146 -6.99 -12.50 -14.24
CA ILE A 146 -7.44 -11.10 -14.40
C ILE A 146 -8.72 -10.83 -13.61
N THR A 147 -9.52 -11.85 -13.27
CA THR A 147 -10.72 -11.68 -12.44
C THR A 147 -10.48 -12.06 -10.97
N ASN A 148 -9.29 -12.52 -10.62
CA ASN A 148 -8.94 -12.88 -9.25
C ASN A 148 -8.46 -11.65 -8.48
N ALA A 149 -9.31 -11.13 -7.59
CA ALA A 149 -8.99 -9.96 -6.76
C ALA A 149 -7.70 -10.10 -5.94
N LYS A 150 -7.32 -11.30 -5.49
CA LYS A 150 -6.04 -11.50 -4.76
C LYS A 150 -4.85 -11.31 -5.67
N PHE A 151 -4.91 -11.89 -6.87
CA PHE A 151 -3.87 -11.80 -7.88
C PHE A 151 -3.64 -10.34 -8.29
N LEU A 152 -4.73 -9.65 -8.65
CA LEU A 152 -4.70 -8.23 -9.02
C LEU A 152 -4.13 -7.35 -7.90
N LEU A 153 -4.51 -7.58 -6.64
CA LEU A 153 -3.95 -6.82 -5.52
C LEU A 153 -2.44 -7.08 -5.37
N CYS A 154 -2.00 -8.33 -5.48
CA CYS A 154 -0.58 -8.66 -5.36
C CYS A 154 0.24 -8.03 -6.49
N ILE A 155 -0.28 -8.00 -7.73
CA ILE A 155 0.35 -7.26 -8.83
C ILE A 155 0.45 -5.76 -8.50
N GLY A 156 -0.64 -5.18 -7.98
CA GLY A 156 -0.65 -3.77 -7.58
C GLY A 156 0.39 -3.47 -6.50
N VAL A 157 0.49 -4.33 -5.49
CA VAL A 157 1.52 -4.25 -4.44
C VAL A 157 2.92 -4.36 -5.05
N ILE A 158 3.20 -5.35 -5.89
CA ILE A 158 4.51 -5.50 -6.52
C ILE A 158 4.87 -4.25 -7.33
N PHE A 159 3.97 -3.78 -8.19
CA PHE A 159 4.24 -2.63 -9.05
C PHE A 159 4.47 -1.35 -8.22
N PHE A 160 3.55 -1.03 -7.31
CA PHE A 160 3.62 0.18 -6.51
C PHE A 160 4.83 0.20 -5.57
N PHE A 161 5.07 -0.89 -4.83
CA PHE A 161 6.16 -0.94 -3.86
C PHE A 161 7.53 -1.14 -4.51
N SER A 162 7.62 -1.77 -5.69
CA SER A 162 8.89 -1.78 -6.46
C SER A 162 9.25 -0.36 -6.92
N TYR A 163 8.28 0.42 -7.40
CA TYR A 163 8.50 1.82 -7.75
C TYR A 163 8.90 2.65 -6.51
N LYS A 164 8.20 2.48 -5.38
CA LYS A 164 8.56 3.15 -4.12
C LYS A 164 9.98 2.82 -3.67
N PHE A 165 10.38 1.55 -3.71
CA PHE A 165 11.75 1.12 -3.42
C PHE A 165 12.77 1.89 -4.27
N THR A 166 12.55 1.97 -5.58
CA THR A 166 13.43 2.71 -6.49
C THR A 166 13.48 4.20 -6.16
N LEU A 167 12.33 4.83 -5.96
CA LEU A 167 12.23 6.25 -5.64
C LEU A 167 12.98 6.61 -4.36
N GLU A 168 12.77 5.85 -3.28
CA GLU A 168 13.41 6.10 -1.98
C GLU A 168 14.92 5.87 -2.04
N THR A 169 15.36 4.87 -2.81
CA THR A 169 16.80 4.62 -3.02
C THR A 169 17.45 5.82 -3.71
N PHE A 170 16.86 6.33 -4.80
CA PHE A 170 17.39 7.53 -5.48
C PHE A 170 17.35 8.78 -4.60
N TYR A 171 16.31 8.93 -3.78
CA TYR A 171 16.23 10.03 -2.82
C TYR A 171 17.38 9.99 -1.80
N LEU A 172 17.68 8.83 -1.23
CA LEU A 172 18.83 8.67 -0.32
C LEU A 172 20.17 8.97 -1.01
N TYR A 173 20.38 8.51 -2.24
CA TYR A 173 21.60 8.82 -3.00
C TYR A 173 21.73 10.33 -3.27
N ALA A 174 20.63 11.02 -3.54
CA ALA A 174 20.63 12.45 -3.78
C ALA A 174 20.95 13.26 -2.52
N LEU A 175 20.44 12.83 -1.35
CA LEU A 175 20.78 13.46 -0.07
C LEU A 175 22.27 13.34 0.27
N GLN A 176 22.93 12.26 -0.16
CA GLN A 176 24.37 12.07 0.03
C GLN A 176 25.24 12.87 -0.95
N GLY A 177 24.64 13.75 -1.77
CA GLY A 177 25.36 14.62 -2.70
C GLY A 177 25.88 13.91 -3.95
N SER A 178 25.46 12.66 -4.19
CA SER A 178 25.99 11.83 -5.28
C SER A 178 25.26 11.98 -6.62
N GLN A 179 24.12 12.69 -6.65
CA GLN A 179 23.24 12.80 -7.82
C GLN A 179 22.63 14.20 -7.98
N ASN A 180 22.27 14.56 -9.22
CA ASN A 180 21.59 15.81 -9.53
C ASN A 180 20.16 15.80 -8.95
N PHE A 181 19.85 16.78 -8.09
CA PHE A 181 18.53 16.91 -7.46
C PHE A 181 17.38 17.02 -8.48
N GLU A 182 17.64 17.62 -9.65
CA GLU A 182 16.67 17.71 -10.75
C GLU A 182 16.20 16.35 -11.28
N PHE A 183 17.10 15.36 -11.30
CA PHE A 183 16.76 14.00 -11.72
C PHE A 183 15.77 13.36 -10.74
N VAL A 184 15.99 13.58 -9.43
CA VAL A 184 15.13 13.06 -8.37
C VAL A 184 13.75 13.70 -8.46
N ILE A 185 13.66 15.02 -8.62
CA ILE A 185 12.37 15.72 -8.85
C ILE A 185 11.61 15.10 -10.03
N SER A 186 12.32 14.77 -11.12
CA SER A 186 11.72 14.14 -12.29
C SER A 186 11.17 12.74 -11.99
N ILE A 187 11.87 11.94 -11.18
CA ILE A 187 11.36 10.64 -10.70
C ILE A 187 10.12 10.85 -9.82
N PHE A 188 10.14 11.81 -8.89
CA PHE A 188 8.98 12.14 -8.06
C PHE A 188 7.77 12.62 -8.89
N ALA A 189 7.99 13.25 -10.05
CA ALA A 189 6.91 13.61 -10.95
C ALA A 189 6.17 12.38 -11.52
N ILE A 190 6.87 11.26 -11.72
CA ILE A 190 6.28 9.98 -12.18
C ILE A 190 5.33 9.41 -11.11
N GLN A 191 5.55 9.72 -9.83
CA GLN A 191 4.77 9.19 -8.72
C GLN A 191 3.28 9.49 -8.86
N LYS A 192 2.93 10.63 -9.46
CA LYS A 192 1.53 11.00 -9.73
C LYS A 192 0.83 9.98 -10.63
N TYR A 193 1.50 9.47 -11.64
CA TYR A 193 0.93 8.45 -12.54
C TYR A 193 0.85 7.09 -11.87
N VAL A 194 1.89 6.72 -11.11
CA VAL A 194 1.93 5.45 -10.38
C VAL A 194 0.86 5.40 -9.30
N ASN A 195 0.64 6.49 -8.57
CA ASN A 195 -0.40 6.60 -7.54
C ASN A 195 -1.80 6.51 -8.17
N LEU A 196 -2.04 7.24 -9.27
CA LEU A 196 -3.30 7.15 -10.02
C LEU A 196 -3.58 5.72 -10.49
N PHE A 197 -2.58 5.05 -11.08
CA PHE A 197 -2.71 3.66 -11.51
C PHE A 197 -3.03 2.73 -10.33
N ALA A 198 -2.30 2.84 -9.22
CA ALA A 198 -2.51 2.01 -8.04
C ALA A 198 -3.92 2.21 -7.44
N ASN A 199 -4.37 3.45 -7.34
CA ASN A 199 -5.69 3.79 -6.81
C ASN A 199 -6.83 3.25 -7.69
N LEU A 200 -6.70 3.38 -9.02
CA LEU A 200 -7.65 2.80 -9.96
C LEU A 200 -7.62 1.27 -9.93
N LEU A 201 -6.45 0.66 -9.77
CA LEU A 201 -6.31 -0.78 -9.60
C LEU A 201 -6.98 -1.26 -8.30
N TYR A 202 -6.84 -0.53 -7.19
CA TYR A 202 -7.55 -0.84 -5.95
C TYR A 202 -9.07 -0.73 -6.11
N ALA A 203 -9.56 0.30 -6.79
CA ALA A 203 -10.98 0.42 -7.12
C ALA A 203 -11.46 -0.77 -7.96
N TYR A 204 -10.68 -1.17 -8.97
CA TYR A 204 -10.96 -2.34 -9.79
C TYR A 204 -10.97 -3.63 -8.96
N VAL A 205 -9.96 -3.85 -8.10
CA VAL A 205 -9.90 -5.00 -7.17
C VAL A 205 -11.15 -5.05 -6.31
N VAL A 206 -11.59 -3.94 -5.74
CA VAL A 206 -12.79 -3.85 -4.90
C VAL A 206 -14.05 -4.30 -5.65
N LEU A 207 -14.14 -4.06 -6.97
CA LEU A 207 -15.24 -4.55 -7.81
C LEU A 207 -15.19 -6.07 -8.02
N TRP A 208 -14.01 -6.68 -7.98
CA TRP A 208 -13.85 -8.14 -8.15
C TRP A 208 -13.83 -8.95 -6.84
N ILE A 209 -13.96 -8.30 -5.68
CA ILE A 209 -14.02 -9.02 -4.41
C ILE A 209 -15.27 -9.94 -4.38
N PRO A 210 -15.11 -11.25 -4.07
CA PRO A 210 -16.23 -12.17 -3.97
C PRO A 210 -17.16 -11.81 -2.81
N ARG A 211 -18.45 -12.12 -2.98
CA ARG A 211 -19.46 -11.97 -1.93
C ARG A 211 -19.25 -13.02 -0.82
N LYS A 212 -19.70 -12.73 0.40
CA LYS A 212 -19.73 -13.70 1.52
C LYS A 212 -20.48 -14.97 1.07
N LYS A 213 -19.91 -16.14 1.34
CA LYS A 213 -20.59 -17.41 1.09
C LYS A 213 -21.67 -17.58 2.17
N ILE A 214 -22.94 -17.66 1.75
CA ILE A 214 -24.06 -18.00 2.64
C ILE A 214 -24.13 -19.52 2.69
N PHE A 215 -23.81 -20.14 3.82
CA PHE A 215 -23.75 -21.60 4.00
C PHE A 215 -25.12 -22.32 3.95
N LEU A 216 -26.20 -21.64 3.51
CA LEU A 216 -27.57 -22.17 3.52
C LEU A 216 -28.01 -22.78 2.17
N GLN A 217 -27.13 -22.94 1.19
CA GLN A 217 -27.48 -23.67 -0.04
C GLN A 217 -27.02 -25.13 0.06
N PRO A 218 -27.94 -26.11 0.10
CA PRO A 218 -27.57 -27.51 -0.07
C PRO A 218 -27.00 -27.70 -1.48
N LEU A 219 -25.92 -28.48 -1.57
CA LEU A 219 -25.31 -28.91 -2.83
C LEU A 219 -26.39 -29.53 -3.73
N ARG A 220 -26.68 -28.89 -4.86
CA ARG A 220 -27.36 -29.50 -6.01
C ARG A 220 -26.40 -29.51 -7.19
#